data_AF-R6DZE0-F1
#
_entry.id   AF-R6DZE0-F1
#
_cell.length_a   1.000
_cell.length_b   1.000
_cell.length_c   1.000
_cell.angle_alpha   90.00
_cell.angle_beta   90.00
_cell.angle_gamma   90.00
#
_symmetry.space_group_name_H-M   'P 1'
#
loop_
_entity.id
_entity.type
_entity.pdbx_description
1 polymer ?
#
loop_
_entity_poly.entity_id
_entity_poly.type
_entity_poly.pdbx_seq_one_letter_code
_entity_poly.pdbx_strand_id
1 'polypeptide(L)'
;MKRINKFLQLQFCMLLLLLTVLPEFNLLSALLGFNFDIPKFCCKVLGLVGGGMAFYYFYKEAQSKSQQLPTSFLATAISGMALVLLAMIPGVPSWLDYIALIALFVAIYLCKNSLGVEWKNRGSQGAYFILLAILLHVYNGIGDTMITGVAALIGLIIYWMGLGRIRTALDSIGEQGVSKLKIAVILGLVGVIIGWIPLIGGIIGGILAILAFVFEFMGYGLLKSSNAIGNEGQIGAGKLRTSMIILLIATVIGFIPGLGIVEKSLSLVSLWFVFQGWNQILLGMEMKSGRAEVELQES
;
A
#
# COMPACT_ATOMS: atom_id res chain seq x y z
N MET A 1 -17.26 -0.63 10.90
CA MET A 1 -15.85 -0.17 11.11
C MET A 1 -14.84 -1.30 11.24
N LYS A 2 -14.93 -2.18 12.25
CA LYS A 2 -13.96 -3.28 12.45
C LYS A 2 -13.77 -4.18 11.23
N ARG A 3 -14.87 -4.53 10.55
CA ARG A 3 -14.88 -5.33 9.31
C ARG A 3 -14.09 -4.66 8.16
N ILE A 4 -14.33 -3.38 7.89
CA ILE A 4 -13.61 -2.62 6.84
C ILE A 4 -12.11 -2.55 7.14
N ASN A 5 -11.73 -2.26 8.39
CA ASN A 5 -10.32 -2.23 8.79
C ASN A 5 -9.64 -3.59 8.55
N LYS A 6 -10.31 -4.70 8.89
CA LYS A 6 -9.78 -6.05 8.65
C LYS A 6 -9.72 -6.41 7.17
N PHE A 7 -10.66 -5.94 6.37
CA PHE A 7 -10.62 -6.08 4.91
C PHE A 7 -9.39 -5.38 4.31
N LEU A 8 -9.15 -4.12 4.72
CA LEU A 8 -8.01 -3.34 4.25
C LEU A 8 -6.68 -3.97 4.68
N GLN A 9 -6.59 -4.44 5.92
CA GLN A 9 -5.44 -5.21 6.41
C GLN A 9 -5.19 -6.44 5.53
N LEU A 10 -6.23 -7.23 5.23
CA LEU A 10 -6.11 -8.45 4.42
C LEU A 10 -5.63 -8.13 3.00
N GLN A 11 -6.25 -7.16 2.34
CA GLN A 11 -5.88 -6.73 0.98
C GLN A 11 -4.45 -6.21 0.91
N PHE A 12 -4.07 -5.35 1.86
CA PHE A 12 -2.72 -4.81 1.94
C PHE A 12 -1.68 -5.91 2.16
N CYS A 13 -1.94 -6.85 3.08
CA CYS A 13 -1.04 -7.96 3.35
C CYS A 13 -0.92 -8.94 2.19
N MET A 14 -2.03 -9.31 1.52
CA MET A 14 -1.97 -10.19 0.35
C MET A 14 -1.22 -9.53 -0.82
N LEU A 15 -1.42 -8.22 -1.02
CA LEU A 15 -0.68 -7.47 -2.02
C LEU A 15 0.81 -7.35 -1.67
N LEU A 16 1.16 -7.18 -0.40
CA LEU A 16 2.55 -7.19 0.06
C LEU A 16 3.19 -8.54 -0.24
N LEU A 17 2.50 -9.64 0.07
CA LEU A 17 2.98 -10.99 -0.25
C LEU A 17 3.16 -11.19 -1.76
N LEU A 18 2.20 -10.71 -2.55
CA LEU A 18 2.25 -10.78 -4.01
C LEU A 18 3.51 -10.08 -4.55
N LEU A 19 3.84 -8.91 -4.02
CA LEU A 19 5.03 -8.16 -4.42
C LEU A 19 6.33 -8.89 -4.02
N THR A 20 6.34 -9.64 -2.91
CA THR A 20 7.50 -10.44 -2.48
C THR A 20 7.77 -11.69 -3.31
N VAL A 21 6.85 -12.09 -4.17
CA VAL A 21 7.01 -13.24 -5.07
C VAL A 21 7.11 -12.85 -6.54
N LEU A 22 7.31 -11.55 -6.81
CA LEU A 22 7.57 -11.10 -8.17
C LEU A 22 8.87 -11.74 -8.71
N PRO A 23 8.89 -12.12 -10.01
CA PRO A 23 10.08 -12.71 -10.62
C PRO A 23 11.28 -11.78 -10.55
N GLU A 24 12.43 -12.30 -10.14
CA GLU A 24 13.70 -11.59 -10.28
C GLU A 24 14.41 -12.09 -11.54
N PHE A 25 14.33 -11.33 -12.64
CA PHE A 25 15.15 -11.59 -13.82
C PHE A 25 16.53 -10.95 -13.65
N ASN A 26 17.26 -11.33 -12.60
CA ASN A 26 18.60 -10.80 -12.35
C ASN A 26 19.65 -11.87 -12.70
N LEU A 27 20.25 -11.72 -13.88
CA LEU A 27 21.23 -12.67 -14.44
C LEU A 27 22.45 -12.86 -13.51
N LEU A 28 22.76 -11.85 -12.69
CA LEU A 28 23.87 -11.84 -11.73
C LEU A 28 23.55 -12.62 -10.44
N SER A 29 22.32 -12.56 -9.93
CA SER A 29 21.91 -13.33 -8.75
C SER A 29 21.75 -14.82 -9.06
N ALA A 30 21.38 -15.15 -10.30
CA ALA A 30 21.37 -16.52 -10.82
C ALA A 30 22.79 -17.14 -10.86
N LEU A 31 23.84 -16.31 -10.95
CA LEU A 31 25.23 -16.77 -11.05
C LEU A 31 25.92 -16.90 -9.67
N LEU A 32 25.54 -16.08 -8.68
CA LEU A 32 26.29 -15.93 -7.43
C LEU A 32 25.71 -16.64 -6.20
N GLY A 33 24.58 -17.33 -6.32
CA GLY A 33 24.12 -18.27 -5.29
C GLY A 33 23.81 -17.64 -3.92
N PHE A 34 22.51 -17.46 -3.65
CA PHE A 34 21.96 -17.14 -2.32
C PHE A 34 22.34 -15.76 -1.75
N ASN A 35 21.55 -14.74 -2.08
CA ASN A 35 21.56 -13.46 -1.37
C ASN A 35 20.32 -13.38 -0.46
N PHE A 36 20.52 -13.47 0.87
CA PHE A 36 19.41 -13.37 1.82
C PHE A 36 18.98 -11.91 1.97
N ASP A 37 17.88 -11.56 1.32
CA ASP A 37 17.29 -10.21 1.39
C ASP A 37 16.42 -10.06 2.65
N ILE A 38 17.03 -9.47 3.70
CA ILE A 38 16.39 -9.19 4.99
C ILE A 38 15.10 -8.35 4.81
N PRO A 39 15.08 -7.20 4.11
CA PRO A 39 13.85 -6.46 3.80
C PRO A 39 12.72 -7.30 3.19
N LYS A 40 13.03 -8.10 2.16
CA LYS A 40 12.04 -8.97 1.50
C LYS A 40 11.50 -10.04 2.45
N PHE A 41 12.38 -10.64 3.27
CA PHE A 41 12.00 -11.58 4.32
C PHE A 41 11.05 -10.96 5.34
N CYS A 42 11.37 -9.75 5.84
CA CYS A 42 10.50 -9.03 6.77
C CYS A 42 9.12 -8.75 6.16
N CYS A 43 9.05 -8.39 4.88
CA CYS A 43 7.79 -8.20 4.16
C CYS A 43 6.97 -9.49 4.08
N LYS A 44 7.60 -10.64 3.78
CA LYS A 44 6.94 -11.95 3.80
C LYS A 44 6.35 -12.26 5.19
N VAL A 45 7.13 -12.08 6.25
CA VAL A 45 6.65 -12.32 7.63
C VAL A 45 5.46 -11.42 7.98
N LEU A 46 5.55 -10.11 7.72
CA LEU A 46 4.47 -9.17 8.00
C LEU A 46 3.22 -9.46 7.19
N GLY A 47 3.38 -9.80 5.90
CA GLY A 47 2.27 -10.19 5.03
C GLY A 47 1.57 -11.45 5.52
N LEU A 48 2.32 -12.48 5.93
CA LEU A 48 1.76 -13.75 6.41
C LEU A 48 1.06 -13.57 7.76
N VAL A 49 1.71 -12.94 8.74
CA VAL A 49 1.13 -12.73 10.07
C VAL A 49 -0.07 -11.79 9.99
N GLY A 50 0.09 -10.64 9.31
CA GLY A 50 -0.97 -9.65 9.15
C GLY A 50 -2.16 -10.16 8.33
N GLY A 51 -1.88 -10.86 7.23
CA GLY A 51 -2.88 -11.47 6.35
C GLY A 51 -3.60 -12.62 7.04
N GLY A 52 -2.86 -13.52 7.69
CA GLY A 52 -3.42 -14.64 8.45
C GLY A 52 -4.34 -14.19 9.59
N MET A 53 -3.94 -13.17 10.36
CA MET A 53 -4.81 -12.61 11.40
C MET A 53 -6.11 -12.01 10.85
N ALA A 54 -6.03 -11.29 9.73
CA ALA A 54 -7.21 -10.68 9.10
C ALA A 54 -8.11 -11.75 8.46
N PHE A 55 -7.53 -12.77 7.82
CA PHE A 55 -8.24 -13.90 7.24
C PHE A 55 -8.96 -14.71 8.32
N TYR A 56 -8.29 -15.02 9.43
CA TYR A 56 -8.89 -15.71 10.58
C TYR A 56 -10.09 -14.94 11.15
N TYR A 57 -10.01 -13.60 11.20
CA TYR A 57 -11.16 -12.78 11.61
C TYR A 57 -12.39 -13.01 10.70
N PHE A 58 -12.21 -13.00 9.38
CA PHE A 58 -13.31 -13.23 8.43
C PHE A 58 -13.82 -14.67 8.47
N TYR A 59 -12.94 -15.64 8.64
CA TYR A 59 -13.33 -17.04 8.82
C TYR A 59 -14.22 -17.21 10.06
N LYS A 60 -13.82 -16.65 11.20
CA LYS A 60 -14.60 -16.68 12.43
C LYS A 60 -15.93 -15.90 12.31
N GLU A 61 -15.90 -14.75 11.63
CA GLU A 61 -17.13 -13.98 11.35
C GLU A 61 -18.12 -14.80 10.51
N ALA A 62 -17.65 -15.44 9.43
CA ALA A 62 -18.50 -16.28 8.59
C ALA A 62 -19.09 -17.47 9.36
N GLN A 63 -18.25 -18.18 10.15
CA GLN A 63 -18.69 -19.27 11.01
C GLN A 63 -19.75 -18.83 12.03
N SER A 64 -19.59 -17.66 12.63
CA SER A 64 -20.55 -17.12 13.60
C SER A 64 -21.92 -16.78 12.98
N LYS A 65 -21.96 -16.52 11.68
CA LYS A 65 -23.18 -16.20 10.91
C LYS A 65 -23.77 -17.42 10.21
N SER A 66 -23.24 -18.62 10.46
CA SER A 66 -23.59 -19.85 9.74
C SER A 66 -23.47 -19.71 8.21
N GLN A 67 -22.59 -18.82 7.75
CA GLN A 67 -22.30 -18.58 6.34
C GLN A 67 -20.94 -19.17 5.99
N GLN A 68 -20.81 -19.70 4.77
CA GLN A 68 -19.53 -20.16 4.26
C GLN A 68 -18.91 -19.08 3.38
N LEU A 69 -17.61 -18.86 3.53
CA LEU A 69 -16.85 -18.07 2.57
C LEU A 69 -16.79 -18.82 1.23
N PRO A 70 -16.80 -18.11 0.09
CA PRO A 70 -16.65 -18.75 -1.22
C PRO A 70 -15.41 -19.63 -1.28
N THR A 71 -15.58 -20.89 -1.68
CA THR A 71 -14.51 -21.89 -1.71
C THR A 71 -13.35 -21.48 -2.59
N SER A 72 -13.63 -20.84 -3.75
CA SER A 72 -12.59 -20.32 -4.64
C SER A 72 -11.70 -19.27 -3.97
N PHE A 73 -12.29 -18.35 -3.20
CA PHE A 73 -11.53 -17.35 -2.45
C PHE A 73 -10.71 -17.98 -1.34
N LEU A 74 -11.30 -18.90 -0.57
CA LEU A 74 -10.61 -19.58 0.52
C LEU A 74 -9.43 -20.42 0.01
N ALA A 75 -9.65 -21.20 -1.05
CA ALA A 75 -8.63 -22.04 -1.65
C ALA A 75 -7.46 -21.21 -2.17
N THR A 76 -7.73 -20.14 -2.93
CA THR A 76 -6.69 -19.27 -3.51
C THR A 76 -5.93 -18.46 -2.45
N ALA A 77 -6.62 -17.93 -1.44
CA ALA A 77 -5.97 -17.17 -0.36
C ALA A 77 -5.07 -18.05 0.51
N ILE A 78 -5.58 -19.22 0.94
CA ILE A 78 -4.80 -20.16 1.77
C ILE A 78 -3.63 -20.73 0.98
N SER A 79 -3.87 -21.20 -0.26
CA SER A 79 -2.79 -21.73 -1.09
C SER A 79 -1.71 -20.68 -1.37
N GLY A 80 -2.10 -19.45 -1.73
CA GLY A 80 -1.15 -18.35 -1.93
C GLY A 80 -0.28 -18.09 -0.71
N MET A 81 -0.89 -17.93 0.48
CA MET A 81 -0.14 -17.70 1.72
C MET A 81 0.72 -18.90 2.13
N ALA A 82 0.21 -20.13 2.00
CA ALA A 82 0.95 -21.34 2.33
C ALA A 82 2.16 -21.56 1.41
N LEU A 83 2.01 -21.27 0.11
CA LEU A 83 3.11 -21.36 -0.85
C LEU A 83 4.18 -20.31 -0.57
N VAL A 84 3.82 -19.08 -0.19
CA VAL A 84 4.82 -18.08 0.24
C VAL A 84 5.56 -18.55 1.48
N LEU A 85 4.86 -19.12 2.47
CA LEU A 85 5.49 -19.66 3.67
C LEU A 85 6.46 -20.81 3.32
N LEU A 86 6.06 -21.71 2.42
CA LEU A 86 6.91 -22.81 1.95
C LEU A 86 8.15 -22.28 1.21
N ALA A 87 7.97 -21.25 0.36
CA ALA A 87 9.05 -20.60 -0.37
C ALA A 87 10.04 -19.81 0.52
N MET A 88 9.78 -19.69 1.83
CA MET A 88 10.76 -19.14 2.78
C MET A 88 11.80 -20.18 3.22
N ILE A 89 11.58 -21.47 2.97
CA ILE A 89 12.51 -22.53 3.35
C ILE A 89 13.68 -22.56 2.34
N PRO A 90 14.94 -22.47 2.78
CA PRO A 90 16.09 -22.58 1.90
C PRO A 90 16.08 -23.90 1.10
N GLY A 91 16.38 -23.82 -0.20
CA GLY A 91 16.42 -24.99 -1.10
C GLY A 91 15.09 -25.34 -1.77
N VAL A 92 14.02 -24.61 -1.46
CA VAL A 92 12.72 -24.76 -2.15
C VAL A 92 12.80 -24.16 -3.56
N PRO A 93 12.27 -24.83 -4.60
CA PRO A 93 12.33 -24.34 -5.98
C PRO A 93 11.59 -23.00 -6.19
N SER A 94 12.19 -22.12 -6.99
CA SER A 94 11.63 -20.79 -7.31
C SER A 94 10.32 -20.84 -8.10
N TRP A 95 9.97 -21.96 -8.74
CA TRP A 95 8.69 -22.06 -9.46
C TRP A 95 7.47 -22.00 -8.54
N LEU A 96 7.64 -22.29 -7.25
CA LEU A 96 6.57 -22.16 -6.25
C LEU A 96 6.17 -20.69 -6.02
N ASP A 97 7.11 -19.74 -6.16
CA ASP A 97 6.80 -18.31 -6.09
C ASP A 97 5.87 -17.91 -7.25
N TYR A 98 5.99 -18.51 -8.44
CA TYR A 98 5.08 -18.23 -9.57
C TYR A 98 3.66 -18.76 -9.32
N ILE A 99 3.52 -19.92 -8.67
CA ILE A 99 2.20 -20.44 -8.30
C ILE A 99 1.59 -19.58 -7.19
N ALA A 100 2.40 -19.20 -6.19
CA ALA A 100 1.98 -18.28 -5.13
C ALA A 100 1.50 -16.95 -5.70
N LEU A 101 2.22 -16.40 -6.68
CA LEU A 101 1.89 -15.17 -7.39
C LEU A 101 0.49 -15.26 -8.01
N ILE A 102 0.22 -16.32 -8.79
CA ILE A 102 -1.09 -16.53 -9.44
C ILE A 102 -2.19 -16.69 -8.39
N ALA A 103 -1.98 -17.52 -7.37
CA ALA A 103 -2.95 -17.76 -6.31
C ALA A 103 -3.31 -16.48 -5.54
N LEU A 104 -2.29 -15.68 -5.17
CA LEU A 104 -2.48 -14.39 -4.49
C LEU A 104 -3.19 -13.37 -5.37
N PHE A 105 -2.86 -13.32 -6.67
CA PHE A 105 -3.52 -12.40 -7.60
C PHE A 105 -5.02 -12.70 -7.72
N VAL A 106 -5.37 -13.99 -7.88
CA VAL A 106 -6.77 -14.44 -7.90
C VAL A 106 -7.47 -14.16 -6.56
N ALA A 107 -6.79 -14.41 -5.43
CA ALA A 107 -7.33 -14.14 -4.11
C ALA A 107 -7.65 -12.65 -3.91
N ILE A 108 -6.75 -11.75 -4.31
CA ILE A 108 -6.94 -10.30 -4.25
C ILE A 108 -8.16 -9.87 -5.07
N TYR A 109 -8.28 -10.39 -6.30
CA TYR A 109 -9.40 -10.11 -7.20
C TYR A 109 -10.74 -10.56 -6.60
N LEU A 110 -10.80 -11.78 -6.06
CA LEU A 110 -12.04 -12.33 -5.50
C LEU A 110 -12.41 -11.72 -4.15
N CYS A 111 -11.44 -11.20 -3.39
CA CYS A 111 -11.61 -10.86 -1.98
C CYS A 111 -12.71 -9.83 -1.71
N LYS A 112 -12.83 -8.76 -2.51
CA LYS A 112 -13.87 -7.73 -2.31
C LYS A 112 -15.28 -8.31 -2.40
N ASN A 113 -15.55 -9.04 -3.48
CA ASN A 113 -16.86 -9.65 -3.73
C ASN A 113 -17.13 -10.78 -2.74
N SER A 114 -16.13 -11.59 -2.44
CA SER A 114 -16.24 -12.72 -1.52
C SER A 114 -16.51 -12.29 -0.08
N LEU A 115 -16.05 -11.11 0.31
CA LEU A 115 -16.28 -10.54 1.63
C LEU A 115 -17.41 -9.52 1.64
N GLY A 116 -18.12 -9.30 0.52
CA GLY A 116 -19.27 -8.39 0.42
C GLY A 116 -18.96 -6.97 0.91
N VAL A 117 -17.78 -6.45 0.58
CA VAL A 117 -17.37 -5.09 1.00
C VAL A 117 -17.74 -4.09 -0.08
N GLU A 118 -18.63 -3.17 0.26
CA GLU A 118 -19.03 -2.04 -0.58
C GLU A 118 -18.60 -0.72 0.05
N TRP A 119 -18.33 0.27 -0.81
CA TRP A 119 -17.93 1.60 -0.39
C TRP A 119 -19.14 2.51 -0.42
N LYS A 120 -19.41 3.23 0.67
CA LYS A 120 -20.57 4.13 0.75
C LYS A 120 -20.47 5.31 -0.20
N ASN A 121 -19.25 5.78 -0.46
CA ASN A 121 -19.02 6.88 -1.38
C ASN A 121 -17.81 6.66 -2.27
N ARG A 122 -17.76 7.43 -3.37
CA ARG A 122 -16.65 7.39 -4.34
C ARG A 122 -15.31 7.80 -3.72
N GLY A 123 -15.32 8.66 -2.71
CA GLY A 123 -14.13 9.08 -1.98
C GLY A 123 -13.45 7.93 -1.23
N SER A 124 -14.21 7.13 -0.48
CA SER A 124 -13.73 5.92 0.19
C SER A 124 -13.10 4.93 -0.77
N GLN A 125 -13.72 4.74 -1.93
CA GLN A 125 -13.13 3.92 -2.99
C GLN A 125 -11.82 4.50 -3.51
N GLY A 126 -11.73 5.83 -3.63
CA GLY A 126 -10.50 6.52 -3.97
C GLY A 126 -9.39 6.31 -2.94
N ALA A 127 -9.68 6.43 -1.64
CA ALA A 127 -8.70 6.17 -0.58
C ALA A 127 -8.27 4.70 -0.53
N TYR A 128 -9.17 3.77 -0.83
CA TYR A 128 -8.82 2.36 -0.99
C TYR A 128 -7.81 2.15 -2.13
N PHE A 129 -8.04 2.78 -3.29
CA PHE A 129 -7.10 2.71 -4.41
C PHE A 129 -5.74 3.30 -4.07
N ILE A 130 -5.71 4.43 -3.37
CA ILE A 130 -4.44 5.04 -2.95
C ILE A 130 -3.69 4.12 -1.95
N LEU A 131 -4.41 3.51 -1.00
CA LEU A 131 -3.81 2.58 -0.05
C LEU A 131 -3.08 1.43 -0.77
N LEU A 132 -3.71 0.82 -1.78
CA LEU A 132 -3.08 -0.24 -2.57
C LEU A 132 -1.94 0.29 -3.44
N ALA A 133 -2.17 1.43 -4.10
CA ALA A 133 -1.20 2.07 -5.00
C ALA A 133 0.13 2.39 -4.32
N ILE A 134 0.10 2.89 -3.09
CA ILE A 134 1.32 3.26 -2.38
C ILE A 134 2.16 2.03 -2.09
N LEU A 135 1.53 0.88 -1.82
CA LEU A 135 2.27 -0.34 -1.59
C LEU A 135 3.02 -0.78 -2.86
N LEU A 136 2.39 -0.70 -4.04
CA LEU A 136 3.05 -0.98 -5.32
C LEU A 136 4.25 -0.05 -5.56
N HIS A 137 4.09 1.24 -5.24
CA HIS A 137 5.14 2.25 -5.43
C HIS A 137 6.30 2.09 -4.44
N VAL A 138 6.01 2.01 -3.14
CA VAL A 138 7.02 1.95 -2.07
C VAL A 138 7.81 0.63 -2.13
N TYR A 139 7.18 -0.47 -2.54
CA TYR A 139 7.86 -1.76 -2.63
C TYR A 139 9.00 -1.75 -3.66
N ASN A 140 9.00 -0.84 -4.64
CA ASN A 140 10.12 -0.73 -5.57
C ASN A 140 11.46 -0.41 -4.90
N GLY A 141 11.44 0.37 -3.80
CA GLY A 141 12.66 0.60 -3.02
C GLY A 141 13.15 -0.62 -2.25
N ILE A 142 12.35 -1.70 -2.18
CA ILE A 142 12.71 -2.96 -1.54
C ILE A 142 13.19 -3.97 -2.58
N GLY A 143 12.39 -4.20 -3.63
CA GLY A 143 12.71 -5.24 -4.61
C GLY A 143 13.74 -4.83 -5.66
N ASP A 144 13.90 -3.53 -5.93
CA ASP A 144 14.92 -2.95 -6.83
C ASP A 144 15.14 -3.74 -8.15
N THR A 145 14.03 -4.15 -8.77
CA THR A 145 14.04 -4.85 -10.06
C THR A 145 13.24 -4.09 -11.11
N MET A 146 13.46 -4.43 -12.38
CA MET A 146 12.64 -3.88 -13.47
C MET A 146 11.14 -4.14 -13.25
N ILE A 147 10.76 -5.32 -12.76
CA ILE A 147 9.34 -5.66 -12.53
C ILE A 147 8.75 -4.83 -11.39
N THR A 148 9.50 -4.62 -10.30
CA THR A 148 9.03 -3.74 -9.23
C THR A 148 8.96 -2.28 -9.67
N GLY A 149 9.81 -1.87 -10.61
CA GLY A 149 9.73 -0.55 -11.25
C GLY A 149 8.45 -0.38 -12.07
N VAL A 150 8.07 -1.41 -12.85
CA VAL A 150 6.78 -1.46 -13.56
C VAL A 150 5.61 -1.44 -12.58
N ALA A 151 5.67 -2.23 -11.50
CA ALA A 151 4.65 -2.21 -10.46
C ALA A 151 4.51 -0.80 -9.84
N ALA A 152 5.63 -0.09 -9.61
CA ALA A 152 5.60 1.27 -9.09
C ALA A 152 4.89 2.27 -10.00
N LEU A 153 5.12 2.18 -11.33
CA LEU A 153 4.43 3.01 -12.31
C LEU A 153 2.92 2.74 -12.30
N ILE A 154 2.52 1.46 -12.26
CA ILE A 154 1.11 1.07 -12.11
C ILE A 154 0.54 1.64 -10.80
N GLY A 155 1.28 1.52 -9.71
CA GLY A 155 0.95 2.10 -8.40
C GLY A 155 0.67 3.61 -8.51
N LEU A 156 1.59 4.39 -9.10
CA LEU A 156 1.42 5.83 -9.26
C LEU A 156 0.20 6.20 -10.14
N ILE A 157 -0.10 5.43 -11.18
CA ILE A 157 -1.31 5.64 -12.01
C ILE A 157 -2.57 5.40 -11.17
N ILE A 158 -2.62 4.30 -10.41
CA ILE A 158 -3.75 3.99 -9.52
C ILE A 158 -3.88 5.05 -8.42
N TYR A 159 -2.75 5.56 -7.89
CA TYR A 159 -2.73 6.66 -6.93
C TYR A 159 -3.44 7.88 -7.54
N TRP A 160 -3.03 8.31 -8.75
CA TRP A 160 -3.60 9.47 -9.43
C TRP A 160 -5.11 9.32 -9.67
N MET A 161 -5.55 8.12 -10.08
CA MET A 161 -6.97 7.78 -10.24
C MET A 161 -7.72 7.87 -8.90
N GLY A 162 -7.13 7.33 -7.83
CA GLY A 162 -7.68 7.37 -6.48
C GLY A 162 -7.86 8.80 -5.98
N LEU A 163 -6.87 9.67 -6.19
CA LEU A 163 -6.97 11.10 -5.90
C LEU A 163 -8.10 11.78 -6.67
N GLY A 164 -8.29 11.41 -7.95
CA GLY A 164 -9.42 11.90 -8.74
C GLY A 164 -10.77 11.58 -8.10
N ARG A 165 -10.93 10.38 -7.55
CA ARG A 165 -12.16 9.96 -6.87
C ARG A 165 -12.35 10.63 -5.52
N ILE A 166 -11.30 10.69 -4.69
CA ILE A 166 -11.34 11.40 -3.41
C ILE A 166 -11.76 12.84 -3.59
N ARG A 167 -11.19 13.54 -4.57
CA ARG A 167 -11.46 14.97 -4.80
C ARG A 167 -12.95 15.30 -4.84
N THR A 168 -13.76 14.43 -5.44
CA THR A 168 -15.21 14.63 -5.59
C THR A 168 -16.00 14.57 -4.28
N ALA A 169 -15.37 14.09 -3.20
CA ALA A 169 -15.97 13.97 -1.88
C ALA A 169 -15.35 14.94 -0.85
N LEU A 170 -14.53 15.90 -1.29
CA LEU A 170 -13.83 16.83 -0.41
C LEU A 170 -14.44 18.24 -0.40
N ASP A 171 -14.09 18.99 0.64
CA ASP A 171 -14.29 20.43 0.71
C ASP A 171 -13.18 21.17 -0.06
N SER A 172 -13.29 22.50 -0.18
CA SER A 172 -12.33 23.31 -0.93
C SER A 172 -10.89 23.20 -0.43
N ILE A 173 -10.69 23.02 0.88
CA ILE A 173 -9.36 22.82 1.48
C ILE A 173 -8.81 21.45 1.07
N GLY A 174 -9.62 20.40 1.21
CA GLY A 174 -9.24 19.07 0.81
C GLY A 174 -8.97 18.95 -0.69
N GLU A 175 -9.75 19.63 -1.53
CA GLU A 175 -9.52 19.70 -2.98
C GLU A 175 -8.17 20.33 -3.32
N GLN A 176 -7.79 21.43 -2.66
CA GLN A 176 -6.46 22.02 -2.81
C GLN A 176 -5.37 21.04 -2.39
N GLY A 177 -5.56 20.32 -1.28
CA GLY A 177 -4.66 19.27 -0.82
C GLY A 177 -4.45 18.17 -1.88
N VAL A 178 -5.56 17.64 -2.42
CA VAL A 178 -5.52 16.65 -3.51
C VAL A 178 -4.85 17.20 -4.76
N SER A 179 -5.06 18.47 -5.10
CA SER A 179 -4.37 19.09 -6.25
C SER A 179 -2.86 19.09 -6.07
N LYS A 180 -2.35 19.36 -4.85
CA LYS A 180 -0.91 19.30 -4.56
C LYS A 180 -0.39 17.87 -4.62
N LEU A 181 -1.15 16.90 -4.10
CA LEU A 181 -0.80 15.48 -4.22
C LEU A 181 -0.75 15.01 -5.67
N LYS A 182 -1.66 15.47 -6.54
CA LYS A 182 -1.61 15.15 -7.98
C LYS A 182 -0.34 15.67 -8.65
N ILE A 183 0.12 16.86 -8.29
CA ILE A 183 1.39 17.41 -8.78
C ILE A 183 2.55 16.52 -8.31
N ALA A 184 2.58 16.14 -7.03
CA ALA A 184 3.60 15.24 -6.50
C ALA A 184 3.64 13.90 -7.23
N VAL A 185 2.48 13.30 -7.52
CA VAL A 185 2.40 12.04 -8.28
C VAL A 185 2.93 12.19 -9.71
N ILE A 186 2.63 13.30 -10.39
CA ILE A 186 3.17 13.57 -11.74
C ILE A 186 4.69 13.71 -11.70
N LEU A 187 5.21 14.46 -10.72
CA LEU A 187 6.66 14.59 -10.51
C LEU A 187 7.31 13.23 -10.21
N GLY A 188 6.66 12.40 -9.39
CA GLY A 188 7.10 11.03 -9.10
C GLY A 188 7.10 10.13 -10.33
N LEU A 189 6.07 10.19 -11.17
CA LEU A 189 6.01 9.44 -12.44
C LEU A 189 7.16 9.80 -13.37
N VAL A 190 7.37 11.10 -13.59
CA VAL A 190 8.47 11.60 -14.43
C VAL A 190 9.82 11.23 -13.81
N GLY A 191 9.94 11.32 -12.48
CA GLY A 191 11.14 10.94 -11.74
C GLY A 191 11.51 9.47 -11.91
N VAL A 192 10.54 8.55 -11.82
CA VAL A 192 10.78 7.10 -12.03
C VAL A 192 11.26 6.82 -13.45
N ILE A 193 10.62 7.42 -14.47
CA ILE A 193 11.00 7.22 -15.88
C ILE A 193 12.41 7.77 -16.16
N ILE A 194 12.70 8.99 -15.70
CA ILE A 194 14.01 9.62 -15.90
C ILE A 194 15.10 8.88 -15.12
N GLY A 195 14.77 8.30 -13.96
CA GLY A 195 15.69 7.52 -13.12
C GLY A 195 16.30 6.31 -13.83
N TRP A 196 15.71 5.82 -14.91
CA TRP A 196 16.27 4.74 -15.72
C TRP A 196 17.41 5.19 -16.65
N ILE A 197 17.64 6.50 -16.81
CA ILE A 197 18.75 7.04 -17.58
C ILE A 197 19.99 7.10 -16.67
N PRO A 198 21.08 6.37 -16.98
CA PRO A 198 22.29 6.39 -16.15
C PRO A 198 22.86 7.81 -15.98
N LEU A 199 23.41 8.11 -14.79
CA LEU A 199 24.01 9.38 -14.37
C LEU A 199 23.04 10.58 -14.34
N ILE A 200 22.49 10.97 -15.49
CA ILE A 200 21.59 12.12 -15.64
C ILE A 200 20.28 11.87 -14.89
N GLY A 201 19.80 10.63 -14.91
CA GLY A 201 18.57 10.22 -14.23
C GLY A 201 18.62 10.37 -12.72
N GLY A 202 19.79 10.13 -12.10
CA GLY A 202 19.97 10.26 -10.66
C GLY A 202 19.83 11.70 -10.17
N ILE A 203 20.44 12.66 -10.88
CA ILE A 203 20.41 14.08 -10.50
C ILE A 203 19.02 14.67 -10.72
N ILE A 204 18.48 14.51 -11.93
CA ILE A 204 17.15 15.06 -12.28
C ILE A 204 16.06 14.36 -11.46
N GLY A 205 16.14 13.04 -11.32
CA GLY A 205 15.23 12.26 -10.49
C GLY A 205 15.25 12.71 -9.03
N GLY A 206 16.43 12.99 -8.46
CA GLY A 206 16.58 13.52 -7.12
C GLY A 206 15.89 14.89 -6.93
N ILE A 207 16.08 15.82 -7.87
CA ILE A 207 15.40 17.14 -7.83
C ILE A 207 13.88 16.97 -7.89
N LEU A 208 13.39 16.12 -8.81
CA LEU A 208 11.95 15.85 -8.93
C LEU A 208 11.38 15.20 -7.66
N ALA A 209 12.14 14.31 -7.01
CA ALA A 209 11.74 13.67 -5.76
C ALA A 209 11.62 14.70 -4.62
N ILE A 210 12.55 15.67 -4.53
CA ILE A 210 12.48 16.77 -3.55
C ILE A 210 11.25 17.64 -3.80
N LEU A 211 10.99 18.01 -5.06
CA LEU A 211 9.79 18.79 -5.40
C LEU A 211 8.51 18.01 -5.08
N ALA A 212 8.46 16.73 -5.44
CA ALA A 212 7.34 15.84 -5.13
C ALA A 212 7.10 15.78 -3.62
N PHE A 213 8.16 15.63 -2.82
CA PHE A 213 8.09 15.62 -1.35
C PHE A 213 7.47 16.91 -0.80
N VAL A 214 7.89 18.09 -1.29
CA VAL A 214 7.33 19.37 -0.83
C VAL A 214 5.83 19.46 -1.15
N PHE A 215 5.44 19.13 -2.38
CA PHE A 215 4.03 19.15 -2.79
C PHE A 215 3.20 18.12 -2.03
N GLU A 216 3.74 16.93 -1.77
CA GLU A 216 3.07 15.87 -1.03
C GLU A 216 2.87 16.28 0.44
N PHE A 217 3.89 16.86 1.06
CA PHE A 217 3.83 17.34 2.44
C PHE A 217 2.80 18.45 2.62
N MET A 218 2.74 19.39 1.66
CA MET A 218 1.69 20.42 1.61
C MET A 218 0.30 19.79 1.42
N GLY A 219 0.19 18.81 0.51
CA GLY A 219 -1.05 18.11 0.18
C GLY A 219 -1.67 17.42 1.39
N TYR A 220 -0.88 16.62 2.12
CA TYR A 220 -1.33 16.01 3.37
C TYR A 220 -1.58 17.05 4.48
N GLY A 221 -0.86 18.18 4.47
CA GLY A 221 -1.12 19.30 5.36
C GLY A 221 -2.52 19.87 5.19
N LEU A 222 -2.95 20.09 3.96
CA LEU A 222 -4.29 20.58 3.64
C LEU A 222 -5.35 19.51 3.90
N LEU A 223 -5.10 18.25 3.56
CA LEU A 223 -6.02 17.15 3.89
C LEU A 223 -6.25 17.04 5.41
N LYS A 224 -5.21 17.20 6.23
CA LYS A 224 -5.33 17.22 7.69
C LYS A 224 -6.26 18.33 8.20
N SER A 225 -6.43 19.41 7.44
CA SER A 225 -7.34 20.51 7.76
C SER A 225 -8.71 20.40 7.09
N SER A 226 -8.95 19.37 6.27
CA SER A 226 -10.23 19.17 5.59
C SER A 226 -11.26 18.56 6.54
N ASN A 227 -12.43 19.18 6.67
CA ASN A 227 -13.52 18.65 7.47
C ASN A 227 -14.24 17.51 6.73
N ALA A 228 -14.09 17.42 5.40
CA ALA A 228 -14.70 16.40 4.56
C ALA A 228 -14.28 14.96 4.88
N ILE A 229 -13.06 14.76 5.40
CA ILE A 229 -12.56 13.43 5.78
C ILE A 229 -12.82 13.05 7.24
N GLY A 230 -13.45 13.94 8.02
CA GLY A 230 -13.74 13.73 9.44
C GLY A 230 -12.50 13.67 10.34
N ASN A 231 -12.71 13.64 11.66
CA ASN A 231 -11.62 13.68 12.65
C ASN A 231 -10.61 12.54 12.46
N GLU A 232 -11.11 11.32 12.22
CA GLU A 232 -10.28 10.15 11.98
C GLU A 232 -9.46 10.32 10.71
N GLY A 233 -10.04 10.86 9.64
CA GLY A 233 -9.30 11.14 8.42
C GLY A 233 -8.24 12.22 8.60
N GLN A 234 -8.51 13.25 9.40
CA GLN A 234 -7.54 14.29 9.74
C GLN A 234 -6.35 13.73 10.54
N ILE A 235 -6.62 12.84 11.51
CA ILE A 235 -5.57 12.09 12.23
C ILE A 235 -4.77 11.23 11.23
N GLY A 236 -5.46 10.58 10.30
CA GLY A 236 -4.84 9.79 9.24
C GLY A 236 -3.89 10.60 8.36
N ALA A 237 -4.34 11.76 7.85
CA ALA A 237 -3.50 12.69 7.10
C ALA A 237 -2.32 13.21 7.94
N GLY A 238 -2.51 13.38 9.25
CA GLY A 238 -1.41 13.65 10.19
C GLY A 238 -0.36 12.54 10.21
N LYS A 239 -0.78 11.27 10.26
CA LYS A 239 0.15 10.12 10.19
C LYS A 239 0.91 10.07 8.86
N LEU A 240 0.28 10.42 7.74
CA LEU A 240 0.95 10.51 6.44
C LEU A 240 2.05 11.59 6.44
N ARG A 241 1.82 12.74 7.08
CA ARG A 241 2.90 13.74 7.25
C ARG A 241 4.02 13.23 8.14
N THR A 242 3.68 12.57 9.24
CA THR A 242 4.67 11.98 10.14
C THR A 242 5.50 10.90 9.42
N SER A 243 4.89 10.07 8.59
CA SER A 243 5.59 9.03 7.82
C SER A 243 6.60 9.64 6.85
N MET A 244 6.27 10.76 6.22
CA MET A 244 7.21 11.50 5.37
C MET A 244 8.43 12.03 6.14
N ILE A 245 8.22 12.55 7.36
CA ILE A 245 9.32 13.02 8.22
C ILE A 245 10.20 11.84 8.64
N ILE A 246 9.60 10.71 9.01
CA ILE A 246 10.33 9.48 9.36
C ILE A 246 11.17 9.00 8.16
N LEU A 247 10.62 9.01 6.94
CA LEU A 247 11.37 8.64 5.73
C LEU A 247 12.51 9.59 5.45
N LEU A 248 12.30 10.90 5.61
CA LEU A 248 13.37 11.88 5.44
C LEU A 248 14.52 11.63 6.42
N ILE A 249 14.20 11.35 7.69
CA ILE A 249 15.20 10.99 8.71
C ILE A 249 15.90 9.67 8.33
N ALA A 250 15.15 8.66 7.89
CA ALA A 250 15.71 7.39 7.44
C ALA A 250 16.70 7.59 6.28
N THR A 251 16.33 8.36 5.26
CA THR A 251 17.20 8.70 4.13
C THR A 251 18.46 9.42 4.57
N VAL A 252 18.39 10.37 5.52
CA VAL A 252 19.57 11.05 6.06
C VAL A 252 20.49 10.07 6.80
N ILE A 253 19.93 9.18 7.62
CA ILE A 253 20.68 8.15 8.34
C ILE A 253 21.34 7.15 7.38
N GLY A 254 20.71 6.86 6.24
CA GLY A 254 21.24 5.97 5.20
C GLY A 254 22.59 6.43 4.62
N PHE A 255 22.93 7.72 4.71
CA PHE A 255 24.24 8.23 4.30
C PHE A 255 25.37 7.91 5.30
N ILE A 256 25.05 7.46 6.51
CA ILE A 256 26.03 7.14 7.55
C ILE A 256 26.44 5.66 7.42
N PRO A 257 27.72 5.37 7.12
CA PRO A 257 28.19 3.99 7.06
C PRO A 257 27.94 3.25 8.38
N GLY A 258 27.41 2.02 8.30
CA GLY A 258 27.12 1.18 9.48
C GLY A 258 25.73 1.35 10.10
N LEU A 259 24.92 2.35 9.70
CA LEU A 259 23.57 2.57 10.25
C LEU A 259 22.41 2.07 9.36
N GLY A 260 22.70 1.30 8.30
CA GLY A 260 21.68 0.81 7.36
C GLY A 260 20.56 -0.04 7.99
N ILE A 261 20.80 -0.69 9.13
CA ILE A 261 19.73 -1.42 9.86
C ILE A 261 18.69 -0.44 10.45
N VAL A 262 19.14 0.72 10.92
CA VAL A 262 18.27 1.76 11.49
C VAL A 262 17.41 2.37 10.39
N GLU A 263 18.01 2.70 9.24
CA GLU A 263 17.30 3.16 8.04
C GLU A 263 16.17 2.18 7.66
N LYS A 264 16.50 0.90 7.49
CA LYS A 264 15.52 -0.14 7.11
C LYS A 264 14.37 -0.26 8.13
N SER A 265 14.69 -0.13 9.42
CA SER A 265 13.69 -0.18 10.50
C SER A 265 12.75 1.03 10.45
N LEU A 266 13.28 2.23 10.22
CA LEU A 266 12.48 3.46 10.09
C LEU A 266 11.59 3.42 8.85
N SER A 267 12.09 2.90 7.72
CA SER A 267 11.30 2.70 6.50
C SER A 267 10.11 1.77 6.74
N LEU A 268 10.28 0.72 7.54
CA LEU A 268 9.20 -0.19 7.91
C LEU A 268 8.14 0.49 8.80
N VAL A 269 8.58 1.30 9.77
CA VAL A 269 7.68 2.11 10.60
C VAL A 269 6.91 3.11 9.74
N SER A 270 7.57 3.73 8.77
CA SER A 270 6.90 4.64 7.84
C SER A 270 5.82 3.94 7.01
N LEU A 271 6.12 2.75 6.46
CA LEU A 271 5.14 1.94 5.73
C LEU A 271 3.90 1.64 6.57
N TRP A 272 4.09 1.34 7.86
CA TRP A 272 2.99 1.16 8.80
C TRP A 272 2.17 2.43 9.00
N PHE A 273 2.81 3.59 9.12
CA PHE A 273 2.10 4.88 9.24
C PHE A 273 1.35 5.25 7.97
N VAL A 274 1.90 4.95 6.80
CA VAL A 274 1.23 5.11 5.50
C VAL A 274 -0.05 4.27 5.44
N PHE A 275 0.05 2.99 5.80
CA PHE A 275 -1.11 2.11 5.88
C PHE A 275 -2.17 2.68 6.84
N GLN A 276 -1.75 3.06 8.05
CA GLN A 276 -2.63 3.64 9.06
C GLN A 276 -3.27 4.95 8.59
N GLY A 277 -2.52 5.81 7.91
CA GLY A 277 -2.98 7.11 7.45
C GLY A 277 -4.11 6.99 6.44
N TRP A 278 -3.91 6.21 5.37
CA TRP A 278 -4.94 6.01 4.35
C TRP A 278 -6.12 5.18 4.83
N ASN A 279 -5.89 4.18 5.69
CA ASN A 279 -6.96 3.46 6.37
C ASN A 279 -7.85 4.42 7.16
N GLN A 280 -7.26 5.32 7.94
CA GLN A 280 -8.02 6.31 8.72
C GLN A 280 -8.74 7.34 7.86
N ILE A 281 -8.14 7.80 6.75
CA ILE A 281 -8.81 8.67 5.77
C ILE A 281 -10.05 7.99 5.19
N LEU A 282 -9.92 6.72 4.77
CA LEU A 282 -11.04 5.94 4.27
C LEU A 282 -12.14 5.80 5.33
N LEU A 283 -11.77 5.36 6.54
CA LEU A 283 -12.70 5.17 7.65
C LEU A 283 -13.41 6.47 8.04
N GLY A 284 -12.71 7.61 8.03
CA GLY A 284 -13.27 8.93 8.28
C GLY A 284 -14.34 9.32 7.25
N MET A 285 -14.07 9.10 5.97
CA MET A 285 -15.05 9.35 4.89
C MET A 285 -16.26 8.42 4.95
N GLU A 286 -16.07 7.13 5.26
CA GLU A 286 -17.17 6.17 5.46
C GLU A 286 -18.09 6.58 6.61
N MET A 287 -17.52 7.05 7.73
CA MET A 287 -18.31 7.52 8.87
C MET A 287 -19.08 8.80 8.57
N LYS A 288 -18.46 9.76 7.87
CA LYS A 288 -19.12 11.02 7.53
C LYS A 288 -20.30 10.79 6.58
N SER A 289 -20.10 9.93 5.57
CA SER A 289 -21.17 9.52 4.65
C SER A 289 -22.33 8.85 5.40
N GLY A 290 -22.02 7.94 6.32
CA GLY A 290 -23.04 7.25 7.10
C GLY A 290 -23.85 8.17 8.02
N ARG A 291 -23.28 9.25 8.55
CA ARG A 291 -24.03 10.23 9.35
C ARG A 291 -24.98 11.06 8.50
N ALA A 292 -24.51 11.53 7.35
CA ALA A 292 -25.34 12.30 6.42
C ALA A 292 -26.56 11.50 5.93
N GLU A 293 -26.41 10.18 5.71
CA GLU A 293 -27.52 9.29 5.35
C GLU A 293 -28.61 9.22 6.44
N VAL A 294 -28.21 9.17 7.71
CA VAL A 294 -29.15 9.09 8.85
C VAL A 294 -29.87 10.42 9.05
N GLU A 295 -29.14 11.54 9.01
CA GLU A 295 -29.71 12.88 9.14
C GLU A 295 -30.79 13.18 8.07
N LEU A 296 -30.60 12.67 6.85
CA LEU A 296 -31.59 12.81 5.77
C LEU A 296 -32.82 11.89 5.92
N GLN A 297 -32.72 10.80 6.68
CA GLN A 297 -33.85 9.91 6.95
C GLN A 297 -34.72 10.40 8.12
N GLU A 298 -34.15 11.26 8.97
CA GLU A 298 -34.82 11.84 10.14
C GLU A 298 -35.46 13.22 9.85
N SER A 299 -35.23 13.79 8.67
CA SER A 299 -35.79 15.08 8.18
C SER A 299 -37.00 14.90 7.27
#